data_AF-A0A0Q4EV58-F1
#
_entry.id   AF-A0A0Q4EV58-F1
#
_cell.length_a   1.000
_cell.length_b   1.000
_cell.length_c   1.000
_cell.angle_alpha   90.00
_cell.angle_beta   90.00
_cell.angle_gamma   90.00
#
_symmetry.space_group_name_H-M   'P 1'
#
loop_
_entity.id
_entity.type
_entity.pdbx_description
1 polymer ?
#
loop_
_entity_poly.entity_id
_entity_poly.type
_entity_poly.pdbx_seq_one_letter_code
_entity_poly.pdbx_strand_id
1 'polypeptide(L)'
;MPKLIVVTREGEEREIIGEAGLSVMEVIRDAGIDEILALCGGCCSCATCHVHVDPDFAAKLKPMGPDEDDLLDSTSDRDEFSRLSCQIELTEGLDGLKVKIAAED
;
A
#
# COMPACT_ATOMS: atom_id res chain seq x y z
N MET A 1 12.65 -3.17 12.19
CA MET A 1 12.42 -2.05 11.26
C MET A 1 12.60 -2.60 9.86
N PRO A 2 11.53 -3.14 9.26
CA PRO A 2 11.59 -3.72 7.93
C PRO A 2 11.82 -2.65 6.84
N LYS A 3 12.52 -3.04 5.79
CA LYS A 3 12.63 -2.26 4.55
C LYS A 3 11.33 -2.34 3.76
N LEU A 4 10.88 -1.20 3.23
CA LEU A 4 9.79 -1.09 2.27
C LEU A 4 10.32 -0.42 0.99
N ILE A 5 10.00 -1.00 -0.16
CA ILE A 5 10.38 -0.50 -1.48
C ILE A 5 9.12 0.05 -2.14
N VAL A 6 9.10 1.35 -2.42
CA VAL A 6 7.94 2.03 -3.02
C VAL A 6 8.31 2.42 -4.44
N VAL A 7 7.54 1.96 -5.42
CA VAL A 7 7.63 2.43 -6.80
C VAL A 7 6.59 3.53 -6.99
N THR A 8 7.05 4.75 -7.28
CA THR A 8 6.17 5.89 -7.54
C THR A 8 5.42 5.73 -8.87
N ARG A 9 4.44 6.60 -9.14
CA ARG A 9 3.72 6.59 -10.43
C ARG A 9 4.63 6.87 -11.62
N GLU A 10 5.72 7.61 -11.41
CA GLU A 10 6.75 7.86 -12.43
C GLU A 10 7.73 6.68 -12.61
N GLY A 11 7.61 5.63 -11.78
CA GLY A 11 8.48 4.46 -11.81
C GLY A 11 9.78 4.62 -11.02
N GLU A 12 9.94 5.69 -10.24
CA GLU A 12 11.08 5.85 -9.32
C GLU A 12 10.95 4.86 -8.17
N GLU A 13 12.01 4.09 -7.88
CA GLU A 13 12.06 3.24 -6.70
C GLU A 13 12.65 4.00 -5.51
N ARG A 14 11.93 4.00 -4.40
CA ARG A 14 12.36 4.55 -3.12
C ARG A 14 12.42 3.47 -2.06
N GLU A 15 13.61 3.24 -1.52
CA GLU A 15 13.78 2.38 -0.35
C GLU A 15 13.61 3.21 0.92
N ILE A 16 12.69 2.78 1.78
CA ILE A 16 12.39 3.45 3.06
C ILE A 16 12.43 2.41 4.19
N ILE A 17 12.82 2.88 5.38
CA ILE A 17 12.84 2.04 6.59
C ILE A 17 11.56 2.33 7.36
N GLY A 18 10.72 1.32 7.51
CA GLY A 18 9.44 1.43 8.22
C GLY A 18 9.53 0.96 9.66
N GLU A 19 8.68 1.56 10.50
CA GLU A 19 8.40 1.04 11.84
C GLU A 19 7.37 -0.09 11.74
N ALA A 20 7.68 -1.23 12.36
CA ALA A 20 6.75 -2.35 12.39
C ALA A 20 5.53 -2.01 13.26
N GLY A 21 4.35 -2.42 12.82
CA GLY A 21 3.06 -2.12 13.47
C GLY A 21 2.33 -0.91 12.88
N LEU A 22 3.01 -0.07 12.10
CA LEU A 22 2.35 0.95 11.28
C LEU A 22 1.76 0.35 10.01
N SER A 23 0.77 1.00 9.43
CA SER A 23 0.30 0.65 8.09
C SER A 23 1.34 1.05 7.03
N VAL A 24 1.35 0.34 5.91
CA VAL A 24 2.19 0.70 4.75
C VAL A 24 1.88 2.12 4.27
N MET A 25 0.62 2.55 4.35
CA MET A 25 0.22 3.94 4.06
C MET A 25 0.93 4.96 4.97
N GLU A 26 0.92 4.75 6.28
CA GLU A 26 1.60 5.64 7.24
C GLU A 26 3.10 5.71 6.95
N VAL A 27 3.74 4.56 6.74
CA VAL A 27 5.18 4.48 6.45
C VAL A 27 5.55 5.25 5.18
N ILE A 28 4.73 5.13 4.11
CA ILE A 28 4.94 5.85 2.85
C ILE A 28 4.82 7.37 3.06
N ARG A 29 3.79 7.82 3.79
CA ARG A 29 3.53 9.24 4.02
C ARG A 29 4.55 9.87 4.96
N ASP A 30 4.95 9.18 6.01
CA ASP A 30 5.98 9.65 6.95
C ASP A 30 7.36 9.78 6.26
N ALA A 31 7.59 9.03 5.18
CA ALA A 31 8.76 9.15 4.32
C ALA A 31 8.66 10.30 3.29
N GLY A 32 7.57 11.08 3.28
CA GLY A 32 7.38 12.23 2.40
C GLY A 32 7.00 11.88 0.95
N ILE A 33 6.38 10.72 0.72
CA ILE A 33 5.82 10.34 -0.57
C ILE A 33 4.34 10.74 -0.61
N ASP A 34 4.07 11.97 -1.04
CA ASP A 34 2.74 12.60 -0.99
C ASP A 34 1.76 12.11 -2.09
N GLU A 35 2.19 11.23 -2.98
CA GLU A 35 1.34 10.60 -4.00
C GLU A 35 0.21 9.75 -3.39
N ILE A 36 0.41 9.23 -2.18
CA ILE A 36 -0.64 8.56 -1.41
C ILE A 36 -1.43 9.62 -0.62
N LEU A 37 -2.60 10.00 -1.16
CA LEU A 37 -3.44 11.06 -0.59
C LEU A 37 -4.06 10.68 0.76
N ALA A 38 -4.42 9.40 0.94
CA ALA A 38 -5.07 8.88 2.14
C ALA A 38 -6.25 9.75 2.66
N LEU A 39 -7.23 10.07 1.80
CA LEU A 39 -8.30 11.03 2.11
C LEU A 39 -9.12 10.71 3.37
N CYS A 40 -9.35 9.43 3.65
CA CYS A 40 -10.08 9.00 4.86
C CYS A 40 -9.18 8.83 6.10
N GLY A 41 -7.87 9.09 5.99
CA GLY A 41 -6.92 8.89 7.09
C GLY A 41 -6.67 7.43 7.48
N GLY A 42 -6.96 6.47 6.59
CA GLY A 42 -6.68 5.04 6.83
C GLY A 42 -7.83 4.21 7.38
N CYS A 43 -9.04 4.77 7.48
CA CYS A 43 -10.22 4.10 8.05
C CYS A 43 -10.99 3.21 7.06
N CYS A 44 -10.36 2.75 5.96
CA CYS A 44 -11.01 1.93 4.92
C CYS A 44 -12.34 2.55 4.40
N SER A 45 -12.32 3.83 4.03
CA SER A 45 -13.50 4.55 3.52
C SER A 45 -13.24 5.31 2.21
N CYS A 46 -12.08 5.11 1.59
CA CYS A 46 -11.73 5.63 0.27
C CYS A 46 -10.69 4.70 -0.39
N ALA A 47 -10.46 4.86 -1.70
CA ALA A 47 -9.46 4.09 -2.43
C ALA A 47 -8.14 4.85 -2.71
N THR A 48 -7.96 6.07 -2.19
CA THR A 48 -6.80 6.94 -2.54
C THR A 48 -5.46 6.54 -1.92
N CYS A 49 -5.36 5.32 -1.38
CA CYS A 49 -4.12 4.73 -0.89
C CYS A 49 -3.82 3.39 -1.59
N HIS A 50 -4.42 3.20 -2.77
CA HIS A 50 -4.29 2.03 -3.62
C HIS A 50 -2.83 1.84 -4.06
N VAL A 51 -2.34 0.63 -3.82
CA VAL A 51 -1.04 0.14 -4.28
C VAL A 51 -1.19 -1.24 -4.90
N HIS A 52 -0.25 -1.60 -5.76
CA HIS A 52 -0.04 -2.98 -6.23
C HIS A 52 1.07 -3.60 -5.40
N VAL A 53 0.78 -4.73 -4.77
CA VAL A 53 1.74 -5.48 -3.96
C VAL A 53 2.56 -6.41 -4.84
N ASP A 54 3.85 -6.56 -4.54
CA ASP A 54 4.68 -7.57 -5.20
C ASP A 54 4.12 -8.99 -4.96
N PRO A 55 3.90 -9.81 -6.02
CA PRO A 55 3.35 -11.15 -5.89
C PRO A 55 4.07 -12.05 -4.88
N ASP A 56 5.38 -11.86 -4.69
CA ASP A 56 6.19 -12.64 -3.74
C ASP A 56 5.79 -12.38 -2.27
N PHE A 57 5.05 -11.31 -2.01
CA PHE A 57 4.56 -10.93 -0.69
C PHE A 57 3.04 -11.10 -0.52
N ALA A 58 2.27 -11.27 -1.60
CA ALA A 58 0.81 -11.37 -1.54
C ALA A 58 0.33 -12.46 -0.57
N ALA A 59 0.98 -13.63 -0.59
CA ALA A 59 0.65 -14.75 0.31
C ALA A 59 1.01 -14.51 1.79
N LYS A 60 1.81 -13.49 2.10
CA LYS A 60 2.18 -13.11 3.48
C LYS A 60 1.21 -12.10 4.10
N LEU A 61 0.36 -11.48 3.28
CA LEU A 61 -0.59 -10.49 3.76
C LEU A 61 -1.81 -11.15 4.38
N LYS A 62 -2.47 -10.41 5.28
CA LYS A 62 -3.82 -10.76 5.70
C LYS A 62 -4.73 -10.75 4.46
N PRO A 63 -5.71 -11.68 4.37
CA PRO A 63 -6.68 -11.68 3.30
C PRO A 63 -7.38 -10.33 3.18
N MET A 64 -7.71 -9.92 1.95
CA MET A 64 -8.50 -8.73 1.70
C MET A 64 -9.88 -8.87 2.33
N GLY A 65 -10.33 -7.81 3.01
CA GLY A 65 -11.68 -7.74 3.58
C GLY A 65 -12.71 -7.26 2.54
N PRO A 66 -14.02 -7.49 2.77
CA PRO A 66 -15.07 -7.08 1.82
C PRO A 66 -15.13 -5.57 1.61
N ASP A 67 -14.95 -4.75 2.66
CA ASP A 67 -14.99 -3.29 2.52
C ASP A 67 -13.78 -2.77 1.70
N GLU A 68 -12.61 -3.41 1.85
CA GLU A 68 -11.43 -3.12 1.03
C GLU A 68 -11.68 -3.49 -0.43
N ASP A 69 -12.29 -4.66 -0.66
CA ASP A 69 -12.64 -5.20 -1.97
C ASP A 69 -13.63 -4.28 -2.70
N ASP A 70 -14.71 -3.87 -2.04
CA ASP A 70 -15.74 -2.98 -2.60
C ASP A 70 -15.16 -1.60 -2.98
N LEU A 71 -14.22 -1.07 -2.19
CA LEU A 71 -13.58 0.21 -2.48
C LEU A 71 -12.63 0.11 -3.68
N LEU A 72 -11.86 -0.96 -3.78
CA LEU A 72 -10.97 -1.20 -4.93
C LEU A 72 -11.76 -1.44 -6.22
N ASP A 73 -12.97 -2.01 -6.17
CA ASP A 73 -13.85 -2.17 -7.34
C ASP A 73 -14.31 -0.83 -7.95
N SER A 74 -14.15 0.27 -7.22
CA SER A 74 -14.43 1.61 -7.72
C SER A 74 -13.28 2.24 -8.52
N THR A 75 -12.09 1.61 -8.54
CA THR A 75 -10.90 2.15 -9.22
C THR A 75 -10.70 1.53 -10.61
N SER A 76 -10.11 2.29 -11.53
CA SER A 76 -9.85 1.85 -12.90
C SER A 76 -8.55 1.05 -13.06
N ASP A 77 -7.59 1.24 -12.15
CA ASP A 77 -6.27 0.59 -12.16
C ASP A 77 -6.24 -0.68 -11.29
N ARG A 78 -7.38 -1.31 -11.00
CA ARG A 78 -7.43 -2.50 -10.16
C ARG A 78 -6.86 -3.75 -10.88
N ASP A 79 -6.02 -4.52 -10.19
CA ASP A 79 -5.61 -5.87 -10.58
C ASP A 79 -5.68 -6.87 -9.39
N GLU A 80 -5.19 -8.09 -9.59
CA GLU A 80 -5.20 -9.16 -8.57
C GLU A 80 -4.25 -8.91 -7.38
N PHE A 81 -3.33 -7.94 -7.51
CA PHE A 81 -2.38 -7.56 -6.47
C PHE A 81 -2.69 -6.20 -5.84
N SER A 82 -3.79 -5.57 -6.26
CA SER A 82 -4.32 -4.36 -5.65
C SER A 82 -4.59 -4.56 -4.17
N ARG A 83 -4.16 -3.60 -3.36
CA ARG A 83 -4.49 -3.47 -1.94
C ARG A 83 -4.65 -2.01 -1.59
N LEU A 84 -5.42 -1.73 -0.54
CA LEU A 84 -5.35 -0.44 0.14
C LEU A 84 -4.19 -0.47 1.11
N SER A 85 -3.15 0.34 0.88
CA SER A 85 -1.93 0.34 1.72
C SER A 85 -2.21 0.63 3.21
N CYS A 86 -3.33 1.28 3.54
CA CYS A 86 -3.74 1.48 4.93
C CYS A 86 -4.25 0.21 5.62
N GLN A 87 -4.64 -0.81 4.85
CA GLN A 87 -5.09 -2.11 5.35
C GLN A 87 -3.93 -3.14 5.44
N ILE A 88 -2.72 -2.74 5.03
CA ILE A 88 -1.52 -3.55 5.17
C ILE A 88 -0.74 -3.07 6.39
N GLU A 89 -0.71 -3.89 7.43
CA GLU A 89 0.18 -3.68 8.58
C GLU A 89 1.60 -4.11 8.21
N LEU A 90 2.57 -3.20 8.31
CA LEU A 90 3.97 -3.49 8.07
C LEU A 90 4.52 -4.28 9.26
N THR A 91 4.96 -5.53 9.01
CA THR A 91 5.53 -6.41 10.04
C THR A 91 6.97 -6.76 9.69
N GLU A 92 7.75 -7.26 10.65
CA GLU A 92 9.11 -7.75 10.37
C GLU A 92 9.15 -8.88 9.32
N GLY A 93 8.04 -9.64 9.15
CA GLY A 93 7.91 -10.67 8.11
C GLY A 93 7.74 -10.11 6.69
N LEU A 94 7.53 -8.80 6.57
CA LEU A 94 7.42 -8.06 5.32
C LEU A 94 8.69 -7.26 5.00
N ASP A 95 9.83 -7.60 5.61
CA ASP A 95 11.11 -7.00 5.22
C ASP A 95 11.38 -7.19 3.72
N GLY A 96 11.64 -6.08 3.04
CA GLY A 96 11.81 -6.01 1.60
C GLY A 96 10.51 -5.99 0.79
N LEU A 97 9.34 -5.81 1.44
CA LEU A 97 8.07 -5.65 0.75
C LEU A 97 8.20 -4.56 -0.32
N LYS A 98 7.79 -4.88 -1.54
CA LYS A 98 7.72 -3.95 -2.65
C LYS A 98 6.27 -3.65 -2.99
N VAL A 99 5.97 -2.37 -3.14
CA VAL A 99 4.65 -1.88 -3.58
C VAL A 99 4.84 -0.85 -4.68
N LYS A 100 3.91 -0.81 -5.64
CA LYS A 100 3.81 0.25 -6.64
C LYS A 100 2.57 1.09 -6.38
N ILE A 101 2.71 2.41 -6.39
CA ILE A 101 1.56 3.31 -6.26
C ILE A 101 0.71 3.19 -7.53
N ALA A 102 -0.59 2.93 -7.35
CA ALA A 102 -1.54 2.84 -8.46
C ALA A 102 -1.75 4.21 -9.13
N ALA A 103 -2.19 4.20 -10.38
CA ALA A 103 -2.57 5.41 -11.10
C ALA A 103 -3.71 6.16 -10.36
N GLU A 104 -3.79 7.47 -10.56
CA GLU A 104 -4.94 8.25 -10.09
C GLU A 104 -6.12 8.05 -11.05
N ASP A 105 -7.31 7.87 -10.48
CA ASP A 105 -8.59 7.93 -11.21
C ASP A 105 -9.02 9.38 -11.50
#